data_AF-A0A946TFY5-F1
#
_entry.id   AF-A0A946TFY5-F1
#
_cell.length_a   1.000
_cell.length_b   1.000
_cell.length_c   1.000
_cell.angle_alpha   90.00
_cell.angle_beta   90.00
_cell.angle_gamma   90.00
#
_symmetry.space_group_name_H-M   'P 1'
#
loop_
_entity.id
_entity.type
_entity.pdbx_description
1 polymer ?
#
loop_
_entity_poly.entity_id
_entity_poly.type
_entity_poly.pdbx_seq_one_letter_code
_entity_poly.pdbx_strand_id
1 'polypeptide(L)'
;MKAKNVDVALALLEADLPTGSYGEFVSETEPAKGVIELRFNCLMRGYSGWHWLVTLTQPDKRKPATISELNLVASEDALLAPKWVPWSERLAEFRQQLRAEGKAKTDAEADELIKSLVVSDDPQANDSEADSNDGSVQPPLKTRVRQRRIKHSQDDEDQEPN
;
A
#
# COMPACT_ATOMS: atom_id res chain seq x y z
N MET A 1 -21.65 8.89 34.25
CA MET A 1 -21.99 7.82 33.29
C MET A 1 -20.77 7.57 32.42
N LYS A 2 -20.44 6.32 32.07
CA LYS A 2 -19.46 6.06 31.01
C LYS A 2 -20.07 6.52 29.68
N ALA A 3 -19.33 7.28 28.87
CA ALA A 3 -19.74 7.55 27.50
C ALA A 3 -19.82 6.21 26.75
N LYS A 4 -20.80 6.04 25.85
CA LYS A 4 -20.85 4.84 25.03
C LYS A 4 -19.68 4.88 24.05
N ASN A 5 -19.13 3.73 23.69
CA ASN A 5 -18.04 3.62 22.73
C ASN A 5 -18.38 4.31 21.40
N VAL A 6 -19.64 4.20 20.97
CA VAL A 6 -20.20 4.91 19.81
C VAL A 6 -20.06 6.43 19.92
N ASP A 7 -20.30 7.02 21.11
CA ASP A 7 -20.21 8.47 21.30
C ASP A 7 -18.75 8.95 21.14
N VAL A 8 -17.80 8.16 21.64
CA VAL A 8 -16.36 8.44 21.49
C VAL A 8 -15.95 8.36 20.02
N ALA A 9 -16.44 7.36 19.28
CA ALA A 9 -16.17 7.24 17.86
C ALA A 9 -16.82 8.35 17.03
N LEU A 10 -18.06 8.73 17.34
CA LEU A 10 -18.73 9.85 16.65
C LEU A 10 -17.99 11.16 16.86
N ALA A 11 -17.51 11.44 18.08
CA ALA A 11 -16.71 12.63 18.35
C ALA A 11 -15.40 12.65 17.55
N LEU A 12 -14.76 11.50 17.33
CA LEU A 12 -13.59 11.39 16.45
C LEU A 12 -13.95 11.67 14.99
N LEU A 13 -15.00 11.03 14.48
CA LEU A 13 -15.42 11.18 13.09
C LEU A 13 -15.82 12.63 12.77
N GLU A 14 -16.50 13.31 13.70
CA GLU A 14 -16.86 14.72 13.55
C GLU A 14 -15.63 15.65 13.57
N ALA A 15 -14.61 15.32 14.37
CA ALA A 15 -13.41 16.14 14.50
C ALA A 15 -12.44 15.99 13.32
N ASP A 16 -12.24 14.76 12.83
CA ASP A 16 -11.14 14.44 11.91
C ASP A 16 -11.59 14.23 10.46
N LEU A 17 -12.88 13.97 10.21
CA LEU A 17 -13.37 13.71 8.86
C LEU A 17 -14.14 14.89 8.25
N PRO A 18 -14.12 15.05 6.91
CA PRO A 18 -14.95 16.02 6.24
C PRO A 18 -16.44 15.82 6.54
N THR A 19 -17.19 16.92 6.66
CA THR A 19 -18.63 16.87 6.88
C THR A 19 -19.32 16.05 5.80
N GLY A 20 -20.17 15.10 6.22
CA GLY A 20 -20.92 14.24 5.30
C GLY A 20 -20.10 13.10 4.68
N SER A 21 -18.87 12.84 5.14
CA SER A 21 -18.05 11.72 4.69
C SER A 21 -18.36 10.39 5.39
N TYR A 22 -19.02 10.44 6.56
CA TYR A 22 -19.47 9.27 7.33
C TYR A 22 -20.99 9.31 7.54
N GLY A 23 -21.58 8.14 7.72
CA GLY A 23 -23.01 7.95 7.87
C GLY A 23 -23.38 7.15 9.11
N GLU A 24 -24.42 6.33 8.97
CA GLU A 24 -25.00 5.56 10.07
C GLU A 24 -24.02 4.55 10.67
N PHE A 25 -24.19 4.29 11.97
CA PHE A 25 -23.51 3.22 12.68
C PHE A 25 -23.98 1.85 12.18
N VAL A 26 -23.02 0.96 11.91
CA VAL A 26 -23.26 -0.36 11.32
C VAL A 26 -23.10 -1.48 12.35
N SER A 27 -21.98 -1.52 13.06
CA SER A 27 -21.70 -2.61 14.00
C SER A 27 -20.64 -2.26 15.04
N GLU A 28 -20.72 -2.92 16.20
CA GLU A 28 -19.68 -2.94 17.23
C GLU A 28 -19.24 -4.38 17.46
N THR A 29 -17.94 -4.65 17.43
CA THR A 29 -17.36 -5.97 17.72
C THR A 29 -16.18 -5.83 18.69
N GLU A 30 -15.88 -6.89 19.44
CA GLU A 30 -14.70 -6.97 20.31
C GLU A 30 -13.81 -8.13 19.80
N PRO A 31 -12.99 -7.94 18.74
CA PRO A 31 -12.19 -9.01 18.15
C PRO A 31 -11.18 -9.61 19.14
N ALA A 32 -10.71 -8.81 20.10
CA ALA A 32 -9.86 -9.24 21.19
C ALA A 32 -10.26 -8.51 22.47
N LYS A 33 -9.94 -9.10 23.62
CA LYS A 33 -10.29 -8.52 24.92
C LYS A 33 -9.71 -7.10 25.04
N GLY A 34 -10.59 -6.12 25.19
CA GLY A 34 -10.23 -4.71 25.30
C GLY A 34 -9.85 -4.06 23.97
N VAL A 35 -10.17 -4.67 22.82
CA VAL A 35 -10.08 -4.06 21.49
C VAL A 35 -11.50 -4.02 20.93
N ILE A 36 -12.02 -2.83 20.69
CA ILE A 36 -13.40 -2.61 20.25
C ILE A 36 -13.35 -1.98 18.85
N GLU A 37 -14.02 -2.59 17.90
CA GLU A 37 -14.15 -2.12 16.53
C GLU A 37 -15.56 -1.58 16.29
N LEU A 38 -15.66 -0.33 15.84
CA LEU A 38 -16.91 0.34 15.52
C LEU A 38 -16.92 0.68 14.04
N ARG A 39 -17.95 0.25 13.32
CA ARG A 39 -18.11 0.49 11.88
C ARG A 39 -19.21 1.49 11.59
N PHE A 40 -18.95 2.40 10.66
CA PHE A 40 -19.88 3.40 10.16
C PHE A 40 -19.88 3.42 8.63
N ASN A 41 -21.01 3.75 8.01
CA ASN A 41 -21.10 3.91 6.55
C ASN A 41 -20.15 4.99 6.05
N CYS A 42 -19.43 4.72 4.95
CA CYS A 42 -18.71 5.76 4.21
C CYS A 42 -19.63 6.38 3.18
N LEU A 43 -19.71 7.71 3.17
CA LEU A 43 -20.52 8.48 2.22
C LEU A 43 -19.67 9.24 1.19
N MET A 44 -18.35 9.01 1.18
CA MET A 44 -17.46 9.62 0.20
C MET A 44 -17.68 9.04 -1.20
N ARG A 45 -17.68 9.93 -2.20
CA ARG A 45 -17.73 9.53 -3.62
C ARG A 45 -16.53 8.62 -3.95
N GLY A 46 -16.79 7.50 -4.61
CA GLY A 46 -15.77 6.51 -4.98
C GLY A 46 -15.56 5.40 -3.95
N TYR A 47 -16.08 5.55 -2.73
CA TYR A 47 -15.98 4.57 -1.65
C TYR A 47 -17.35 3.93 -1.34
N SER A 48 -18.15 3.68 -2.39
CA SER A 48 -19.46 3.05 -2.24
C SER A 48 -19.32 1.67 -1.61
N GLY A 49 -20.07 1.42 -0.54
CA GLY A 49 -20.02 0.17 0.21
C GLY A 49 -18.77 0.03 1.10
N TRP A 50 -17.98 1.08 1.31
CA TRP A 50 -16.89 1.06 2.30
C TRP A 50 -17.40 1.51 3.68
N HIS A 51 -16.66 1.12 4.72
CA HIS A 51 -16.94 1.52 6.09
C HIS A 51 -15.76 2.26 6.70
N TRP A 52 -16.06 3.30 7.47
CA TRP A 52 -15.13 3.81 8.46
C TRP A 52 -15.08 2.86 9.65
N LEU A 53 -13.87 2.42 10.00
CA LEU A 53 -13.59 1.54 11.14
C LEU A 53 -12.83 2.34 12.19
N VAL A 54 -13.46 2.57 13.33
CA VAL A 54 -12.82 3.16 14.50
C VAL A 54 -12.46 2.03 15.45
N THR A 55 -11.17 1.87 15.73
CA THR A 55 -10.68 0.90 16.72
C THR A 55 -10.38 1.64 18.02
N LEU A 56 -11.01 1.18 19.09
CA LEU A 56 -10.75 1.64 20.45
C LEU A 56 -10.01 0.56 21.24
N THR A 57 -9.17 0.99 22.17
CA THR A 57 -8.45 0.12 23.09
C THR A 57 -8.84 0.44 24.54
N GLN A 58 -9.20 -0.59 25.30
CA GLN A 58 -9.58 -0.52 26.71
C GLN A 58 -8.94 -1.69 27.48
N PRO A 59 -7.66 -1.56 27.90
CA PRO A 59 -6.96 -2.64 28.61
C PRO A 59 -7.57 -2.97 29.98
N ASP A 60 -8.15 -1.96 30.63
CA ASP A 60 -8.86 -2.09 31.90
C ASP A 60 -10.30 -1.57 31.74
N LYS A 61 -11.29 -2.46 31.95
CA LYS A 61 -12.72 -2.10 31.85
C LYS A 61 -13.16 -1.03 32.85
N ARG A 62 -12.34 -0.69 33.86
CA ARG A 62 -12.60 0.42 34.79
C ARG A 62 -12.22 1.78 34.21
N LYS A 63 -11.28 1.82 33.26
CA LYS A 63 -10.82 3.05 32.60
C LYS A 63 -11.66 3.33 31.34
N PRO A 64 -11.76 4.58 30.89
CA PRO A 64 -12.37 4.88 29.59
C PRO A 64 -11.56 4.22 28.45
N ALA A 65 -12.25 3.83 27.39
CA ALA A 65 -11.60 3.39 26.15
C ALA A 65 -10.92 4.58 25.46
N THR A 66 -9.80 4.33 24.78
CA THR A 66 -9.05 5.33 24.00
C THR A 66 -9.05 4.95 22.54
N ILE A 67 -9.03 5.93 21.65
CA ILE A 67 -8.93 5.71 20.19
C ILE A 67 -7.52 5.19 19.87
N SER A 68 -7.44 4.13 19.08
CA SER A 68 -6.18 3.54 18.59
C SER A 68 -5.92 3.92 17.14
N GLU A 69 -6.94 3.78 16.29
CA GLU A 69 -6.82 3.98 14.84
C GLU A 69 -8.18 4.29 14.21
N LEU A 70 -8.13 4.95 13.06
CA LEU A 70 -9.26 5.19 12.17
C LEU A 70 -8.85 4.68 10.79
N ASN A 71 -9.56 3.67 10.31
CA ASN A 71 -9.29 3.02 9.03
C ASN A 71 -10.50 3.15 8.10
N LEU A 72 -10.24 3.16 6.79
CA LEU A 72 -11.28 3.05 5.77
C LEU A 72 -11.17 1.66 5.15
N VAL A 73 -12.19 0.82 5.37
CA VAL A 73 -12.15 -0.60 5.00
C VAL A 73 -13.27 -0.96 4.04
N ALA A 74 -12.97 -1.84 3.09
CA ALA A 74 -13.97 -2.39 2.18
C ALA A 74 -14.91 -3.32 2.95
N SER A 75 -16.21 -3.20 2.70
CA SER A 75 -17.21 -4.19 3.11
C SER A 75 -17.47 -5.22 2.01
N GLU A 76 -18.38 -6.16 2.25
CA GLU A 76 -18.83 -7.12 1.25
C GLU A 76 -19.48 -6.45 0.03
N ASP A 77 -20.12 -5.29 0.26
CA ASP A 77 -20.79 -4.50 -0.78
C ASP A 77 -19.86 -3.45 -1.42
N ALA A 78 -18.57 -3.43 -1.03
CA ALA A 78 -17.63 -2.43 -1.53
C ALA A 78 -17.33 -2.61 -3.01
N LEU A 79 -17.37 -1.50 -3.75
CA LEU A 79 -16.82 -1.46 -5.10
C LEU A 79 -15.29 -1.56 -5.00
N LEU A 80 -14.75 -2.72 -5.33
CA LEU A 80 -13.31 -2.98 -5.33
C LEU A 80 -12.65 -2.56 -6.65
N ALA A 81 -11.38 -2.16 -6.55
CA ALA A 81 -10.55 -1.94 -7.72
C ALA A 81 -10.36 -3.25 -8.51
N PRO A 82 -10.19 -3.17 -9.84
CA PRO A 82 -9.79 -4.32 -10.63
C PRO A 82 -8.42 -4.84 -10.17
N LYS A 83 -8.10 -6.09 -10.52
CA LYS A 83 -6.78 -6.66 -10.23
C LYS A 83 -5.69 -5.78 -10.84
N TRP A 84 -4.65 -5.53 -10.06
CA TRP A 84 -3.49 -4.78 -10.55
C TRP A 84 -2.81 -5.57 -11.66
N VAL A 85 -2.49 -4.88 -12.74
CA VAL A 85 -1.77 -5.43 -13.90
C VAL A 85 -0.38 -4.79 -13.94
N PRO A 86 0.70 -5.59 -14.07
CA PRO A 86 2.06 -5.08 -14.24
C PRO A 86 2.16 -4.00 -15.31
N TRP A 87 3.00 -2.99 -15.06
CA TRP A 87 3.17 -1.90 -16.02
C TRP A 87 3.63 -2.39 -17.40
N SER A 88 4.54 -3.37 -17.45
CA SER A 88 5.00 -3.98 -18.69
C SER A 88 3.87 -4.62 -19.50
N GLU A 89 2.91 -5.27 -18.82
CA GLU A 89 1.75 -5.89 -19.46
C GLU A 89 0.77 -4.82 -19.97
N ARG A 90 0.45 -3.81 -19.14
CA ARG A 90 -0.36 -2.65 -19.56
C ARG A 90 0.24 -1.96 -20.79
N LEU A 91 1.56 -1.77 -20.81
CA LEU A 91 2.27 -1.14 -21.91
C LEU A 91 2.26 -2.02 -23.17
N ALA A 92 2.42 -3.33 -23.02
CA ALA A 92 2.34 -4.28 -24.14
C ALA A 92 0.94 -4.28 -24.77
N GLU A 93 -0.12 -4.33 -23.96
CA GLU A 93 -1.50 -4.23 -24.44
C GLU A 93 -1.75 -2.90 -25.16
N PHE A 94 -1.26 -1.79 -24.60
CA PHE A 94 -1.41 -0.47 -25.21
C PHE A 94 -0.68 -0.36 -26.56
N ARG A 95 0.56 -0.88 -26.67
CA ARG A 95 1.29 -0.97 -27.95
C ARG A 95 0.54 -1.81 -28.97
N GLN A 96 -0.02 -2.95 -28.56
CA GLN A 96 -0.84 -3.80 -29.43
C GLN A 96 -2.08 -3.06 -29.93
N GLN A 97 -2.74 -2.30 -29.08
CA GLN A 97 -3.89 -1.47 -29.46
C GLN A 97 -3.50 -0.42 -30.50
N LEU A 98 -2.39 0.31 -30.29
CA LEU A 98 -1.89 1.28 -31.28
C LEU A 98 -1.55 0.64 -32.63
N ARG A 99 -1.04 -0.60 -32.63
CA ARG A 99 -0.79 -1.36 -33.84
C ARG A 99 -2.07 -1.81 -34.55
N ALA A 100 -3.06 -2.28 -33.79
CA ALA A 100 -4.37 -2.66 -34.33
C ALA A 100 -5.11 -1.47 -34.96
N GLU A 101 -4.96 -0.27 -34.37
CA GLU A 101 -5.49 0.98 -34.89
C GLU A 101 -4.67 1.55 -36.06
N GLY A 102 -3.55 0.91 -36.44
CA GLY A 102 -2.68 1.32 -37.54
C GLY A 102 -1.83 2.56 -37.26
N LYS A 103 -1.77 3.01 -36.00
CA LYS A 103 -1.00 4.20 -35.57
C LYS A 103 0.50 3.91 -35.46
N ALA A 104 0.86 2.67 -35.15
CA ALA A 104 2.23 2.18 -35.12
C ALA A 104 2.34 0.85 -35.88
N LYS A 105 3.50 0.57 -36.47
CA LYS A 105 3.81 -0.75 -37.08
C LYS A 105 4.76 -1.55 -36.20
N THR A 106 5.63 -0.88 -35.45
CA THR A 106 6.60 -1.50 -34.53
C THR A 106 6.39 -1.01 -33.10
N ASP A 107 6.92 -1.75 -32.13
CA ASP A 107 6.87 -1.33 -30.72
C ASP A 107 7.67 -0.04 -30.46
N ALA A 108 8.75 0.21 -31.21
CA ALA A 108 9.52 1.45 -31.13
C ALA A 108 8.70 2.67 -31.61
N GLU A 109 7.98 2.54 -32.73
CA GLU A 109 7.07 3.59 -33.20
C GLU A 109 5.93 3.84 -32.21
N ALA A 110 5.42 2.78 -31.57
CA ALA A 110 4.41 2.90 -30.53
C ALA A 110 4.96 3.64 -29.29
N ASP A 111 6.20 3.34 -28.88
CA ASP A 111 6.87 4.00 -27.75
C ASP A 111 7.12 5.48 -28.01
N GLU A 112 7.54 5.87 -29.20
CA GLU A 112 7.70 7.28 -29.58
C GLU A 112 6.35 8.01 -29.53
N LEU A 113 5.26 7.37 -29.98
CA LEU A 113 3.91 7.92 -29.86
C LEU A 113 3.47 8.04 -28.40
N ILE A 114 3.69 7.01 -27.59
CA ILE A 114 3.40 7.03 -26.14
C ILE A 114 4.14 8.19 -25.48
N LYS A 115 5.43 8.36 -25.77
CA LYS A 115 6.25 9.44 -25.26
C LYS A 115 5.68 10.81 -25.65
N SER A 116 5.21 10.97 -26.89
CA SER A 116 4.57 12.21 -27.35
C SER A 116 3.21 12.49 -26.72
N LEU A 117 2.51 11.46 -26.24
CA LEU A 117 1.22 11.57 -25.54
C LEU A 117 1.36 12.03 -24.09
N VAL A 118 2.57 11.93 -23.51
CA VAL A 118 2.85 12.45 -22.17
C VAL A 118 2.86 13.98 -22.24
N VAL A 119 1.70 14.58 -21.99
CA VAL A 119 1.58 16.02 -21.70
C VAL A 119 1.78 16.19 -20.21
N SER A 120 2.98 16.63 -19.81
CA SER A 120 3.23 17.12 -18.45
C SER A 120 2.83 18.59 -18.37
N ASP A 121 1.84 18.91 -17.53
CA ASP A 121 1.52 20.29 -17.13
C ASP A 121 2.61 20.92 -16.23
N ASP A 122 3.63 20.13 -15.87
CA ASP A 122 4.78 20.54 -15.09
C ASP A 122 6.02 20.76 -15.99
N PRO A 123 6.56 21.99 -16.08
CA PRO A 123 7.73 22.30 -16.90
C PRO A 123 9.03 21.64 -16.42
N GLN A 124 9.06 21.00 -15.23
CA GLN A 124 10.23 20.32 -14.67
C GLN A 124 10.22 18.79 -14.79
N ALA A 125 9.21 18.19 -15.42
CA ALA A 125 9.02 16.73 -15.45
C ALA A 125 10.10 15.93 -16.21
N ASN A 126 11.06 16.59 -16.87
CA ASN A 126 12.07 15.94 -17.72
C ASN A 126 13.46 15.80 -17.06
N ASP A 127 13.59 16.05 -15.75
CA ASP A 127 14.86 15.95 -15.01
C ASP A 127 15.19 14.52 -14.52
N SER A 128 14.40 13.52 -14.94
CA SER A 128 14.57 12.12 -14.52
C SER A 128 15.77 11.40 -15.16
N GLU A 129 16.51 12.04 -16.06
CA GLU A 129 17.82 11.56 -16.52
C GLU A 129 18.97 11.96 -15.56
N ALA A 130 18.68 12.64 -14.46
CA ALA A 130 19.68 12.92 -13.43
C ALA A 130 20.22 11.63 -12.82
N ASP A 131 21.53 11.40 -13.01
CA ASP A 131 22.29 10.31 -12.40
C ASP A 131 22.11 10.36 -10.87
N SER A 132 21.30 9.47 -10.33
CA SER A 132 20.97 9.40 -8.89
C SER A 132 22.18 8.99 -8.02
N ASN A 133 23.37 8.86 -8.61
CA ASN A 133 24.58 8.43 -7.95
C ASN A 133 25.45 9.58 -7.37
N ASP A 134 24.99 10.84 -7.42
CA ASP A 134 25.67 11.98 -6.75
C ASP A 134 25.35 12.09 -5.24
N GLY A 135 24.66 11.10 -4.67
CA GLY A 135 24.53 10.94 -3.23
C GLY A 135 25.84 10.48 -2.60
N SER A 136 26.82 11.39 -2.46
CA SER A 136 28.15 11.10 -1.90
C SER A 136 28.16 10.87 -0.38
N VAL A 137 27.46 9.83 0.08
CA VAL A 137 27.77 9.19 1.37
C VAL A 137 28.66 7.99 1.07
N GLN A 138 29.98 8.18 1.16
CA GLN A 138 30.91 7.05 1.06
C GLN A 138 30.57 6.02 2.15
N PRO A 139 30.36 4.74 1.79
CA PRO A 139 30.13 3.69 2.77
C PRO A 139 31.29 3.67 3.78
N PRO A 140 31.02 3.54 5.09
CA PRO A 140 32.10 3.47 6.08
C PRO A 140 33.04 2.31 5.74
N LEU A 141 34.35 2.59 5.77
CA LEU A 141 35.39 1.59 5.51
C LEU A 141 35.14 0.37 6.39
N LYS A 142 34.97 -0.80 5.76
CA LYS A 142 34.68 -2.07 6.45
C LYS A 142 35.73 -2.30 7.54
N THR A 143 35.32 -2.23 8.80
CA THR A 143 36.14 -2.74 9.90
C THR A 143 36.38 -4.23 9.66
N ARG A 144 37.65 -4.65 9.77
CA ARG A 144 38.15 -6.01 9.50
C ARG A 144 37.25 -7.08 10.13
N VAL A 145 36.38 -7.69 9.34
CA VAL A 145 35.59 -8.85 9.74
C VAL A 145 36.57 -10.00 9.95
N ARG A 146 36.71 -10.48 11.20
CA ARG A 146 37.41 -11.75 11.44
C ARG A 146 36.55 -12.85 10.82
N GLN A 147 36.99 -13.37 9.69
CA GLN A 147 36.44 -14.60 9.11
C GLN A 147 36.56 -15.72 10.16
N ARG A 148 35.43 -16.14 10.72
CA ARG A 148 35.39 -17.33 11.58
C ARG A 148 35.60 -18.53 10.65
N ARG A 149 36.79 -19.14 10.71
CA ARG A 149 37.14 -20.34 9.94
C ARG A 149 36.22 -21.49 10.35
N ILE A 150 35.24 -21.81 9.51
CA ILE A 150 34.44 -23.03 9.64
C ILE A 150 35.32 -24.17 9.11
N LYS A 151 35.76 -25.09 9.98
CA LYS A 151 36.40 -26.34 9.55
C LYS A 151 35.29 -27.26 9.02
N HIS A 152 35.23 -27.44 7.70
CA HIS A 152 34.65 -28.65 7.14
C HIS A 152 35.68 -29.77 7.34
N SER A 153 35.31 -30.82 8.06
CA SER A 153 35.98 -32.11 7.98
C SER A 153 35.46 -32.81 6.72
N GLN A 154 36.31 -32.91 5.70
CA GLN A 154 36.16 -33.91 4.65
C GLN A 154 36.88 -35.15 5.17
N ASP A 155 36.14 -36.25 5.30
CA ASP A 155 36.74 -37.58 5.39
C ASP A 155 36.88 -38.07 3.94
N ASP A 156 38.12 -38.10 3.46
CA ASP A 156 38.52 -38.72 2.21
C ASP A 156 38.53 -40.25 2.42
N GLU A 157 37.80 -41.00 1.60
CA GLU A 157 38.19 -42.38 1.28
C GLU A 157 38.16 -42.56 -0.23
N ASP A 158 39.37 -42.54 -0.80
CA ASP A 158 39.71 -43.02 -2.11
C ASP A 158 39.36 -44.52 -2.25
N GLN A 159 38.60 -44.88 -3.30
CA GLN A 159 38.70 -46.20 -3.90
C GLN A 159 38.77 -46.07 -5.43
N GLU A 160 39.84 -46.68 -5.96
CA GLU A 160 40.45 -46.59 -7.29
C GLU A 160 39.58 -47.04 -8.49
N PRO A 161 39.98 -46.67 -9.72
CA PRO A 161 39.21 -46.90 -10.94
C PRO A 161 39.33 -48.34 -11.46
N ASN A 162 38.28 -48.80 -12.15
CA ASN A 162 38.34 -49.91 -13.09
C ASN A 162 37.67 -49.49 -14.40
#